data_AF-A0A957R9D5-F1
#
_entry.id   AF-A0A957R9D5-F1
#
_cell.length_a   1.000
_cell.length_b   1.000
_cell.length_c   1.000
_cell.angle_alpha   90.00
_cell.angle_beta   90.00
_cell.angle_gamma   90.00
#
_symmetry.space_group_name_H-M   'P 1'
#
loop_
_entity.id
_entity.type
_entity.pdbx_description
1 polymer ?
#
loop_
_entity_poly.entity_id
_entity_poly.type
_entity_poly.pdbx_seq_one_letter_code
_entity_poly.pdbx_strand_id
1 'polypeptide(L)'
;MSVRFVGVVICALALSMAMCAPEGATAQQQPSGDSASPPGPLVIDHTTTDISRIPDSWLAQARQVEFHYAHTSHGGQITAGLAWLAQQDARYAVTVRDTLLPPPGTPADTLQLYDGNNYDGDSYITPEMYWASGDGRDHTASVAATGVFSYSMWSWCGQQSDNSVATVQEYLNAIDQFEAANPGMRFILMTGHSDGASGAESVLQRNNDLLRTHAAQDNDILFDFADIERYDPAGNYYADANDYCVWCDQWCTDHPAECASLPEGCFDNHHAHGLLCKLKAQAFWWMLARLAGWDGGQPDLPEALYLPTVTRP
;
A
#
# COMPACT_ATOMS: atom_id res chain seq x y z
N MET A 1 17.24 -44.33 -63.49
CA MET A 1 17.08 -43.34 -64.57
C MET A 1 15.64 -42.84 -64.49
N SER A 2 15.24 -42.07 -63.48
CA SER A 2 15.47 -40.64 -63.23
C SER A 2 14.95 -39.73 -64.34
N VAL A 3 13.68 -39.36 -64.18
CA VAL A 3 12.97 -38.26 -64.81
C VAL A 3 13.47 -36.95 -64.19
N ARG A 4 13.78 -35.94 -65.01
CA ARG A 4 13.97 -34.55 -64.59
C ARG A 4 13.03 -33.67 -65.41
N PHE A 5 12.02 -33.12 -64.74
CA PHE A 5 11.21 -32.01 -65.24
C PHE A 5 11.86 -30.71 -64.80
N VAL A 6 12.18 -29.83 -65.75
CA VAL A 6 12.39 -28.40 -65.53
C VAL A 6 11.73 -27.67 -66.69
N GLY A 7 10.86 -26.72 -66.35
CA GLY A 7 10.20 -25.80 -67.27
C GLY A 7 9.01 -25.17 -66.54
N VAL A 8 8.65 -23.90 -66.69
CA VAL A 8 9.10 -22.78 -67.53
C VAL A 8 8.61 -21.52 -66.79
N VAL A 9 9.38 -20.43 -66.81
CA VAL A 9 8.94 -19.10 -66.36
C VAL A 9 8.05 -18.49 -67.45
N ILE A 10 6.80 -18.12 -67.13
CA ILE A 10 5.92 -17.35 -68.02
C ILE A 10 5.58 -16.01 -67.36
N CYS A 11 5.99 -14.96 -68.03
CA CYS A 11 5.65 -13.56 -67.79
C CYS A 11 4.26 -13.30 -68.39
N ALA A 12 3.29 -12.77 -67.62
CA ALA A 12 1.98 -12.40 -68.12
C ALA A 12 1.65 -10.94 -67.78
N LEU A 13 1.26 -10.21 -68.82
CA LEU A 13 0.91 -8.79 -68.85
C LEU A 13 -0.31 -8.48 -67.96
N ALA A 14 -0.26 -7.35 -67.25
CA ALA A 14 -1.41 -6.76 -66.58
C ALA A 14 -2.25 -5.95 -67.59
N LEU A 15 -3.53 -6.31 -67.73
CA LEU A 15 -4.54 -5.54 -68.45
C LEU A 15 -5.40 -4.77 -67.44
N SER A 16 -5.47 -3.45 -67.61
CA SER A 16 -6.30 -2.53 -66.84
C SER A 16 -7.77 -2.60 -67.25
N MET A 17 -8.69 -2.75 -66.30
CA MET A 17 -10.08 -2.32 -66.43
C MET A 17 -10.51 -1.55 -65.19
N ALA A 18 -10.93 -0.30 -65.42
CA ALA A 18 -11.51 0.59 -64.43
C ALA A 18 -12.94 0.16 -64.08
N MET A 19 -13.28 0.20 -62.79
CA MET A 19 -14.65 0.12 -62.29
C MET A 19 -14.90 1.28 -61.32
N CYS A 20 -16.02 1.98 -61.55
CA CYS A 20 -16.51 3.12 -60.80
C CYS A 20 -16.63 2.84 -59.29
N ALA A 21 -16.16 3.77 -58.48
CA ALA A 21 -16.50 3.85 -57.05
C ALA A 21 -17.78 4.70 -56.88
N PRO A 22 -18.72 4.34 -55.98
CA PRO A 22 -19.74 5.25 -55.53
C PRO A 22 -19.19 6.15 -54.41
N GLU A 23 -19.43 7.45 -54.55
CA GLU A 23 -19.24 8.46 -53.51
C GLU A 23 -20.29 8.32 -52.39
N GLY A 24 -19.87 8.64 -51.16
CA GLY A 24 -20.79 9.21 -50.16
C GLY A 24 -21.22 8.31 -49.00
N ALA A 25 -20.30 7.96 -48.11
CA ALA A 25 -20.63 7.73 -46.71
C ALA A 25 -19.80 8.70 -45.87
N THR A 26 -20.45 9.75 -45.37
CA THR A 26 -19.87 10.70 -44.40
C THR A 26 -19.45 9.92 -43.15
N ALA A 27 -18.15 9.84 -42.90
CA ALA A 27 -17.60 9.39 -41.64
C ALA A 27 -18.10 10.34 -40.55
N GLN A 28 -19.03 9.88 -39.71
CA GLN A 28 -19.32 10.56 -38.45
C GLN A 28 -18.06 10.45 -37.59
N GLN A 29 -17.42 11.60 -37.36
CA GLN A 29 -16.41 11.73 -36.31
C GLN A 29 -17.08 11.38 -34.99
N GLN A 30 -16.72 10.21 -34.47
CA GLN A 30 -17.03 9.80 -33.12
C GLN A 30 -16.34 10.81 -32.19
N PRO A 31 -17.06 11.47 -31.26
CA PRO A 31 -16.43 12.39 -30.34
C PRO A 31 -15.41 11.60 -29.52
N SER A 32 -14.16 12.07 -29.55
CA SER A 32 -13.10 11.64 -28.65
C SER A 32 -13.52 11.98 -27.23
N GLY A 33 -14.27 11.09 -26.60
CA GLY A 33 -14.43 11.08 -25.16
C GLY A 33 -13.09 10.72 -24.56
N ASP A 34 -12.53 11.62 -23.76
CA ASP A 34 -11.42 11.33 -22.88
C ASP A 34 -11.78 10.10 -22.06
N SER A 35 -11.23 8.96 -22.47
CA SER A 35 -11.29 7.72 -21.70
C SER A 35 -10.27 7.91 -20.59
N ALA A 36 -10.65 8.57 -19.50
CA ALA A 36 -9.87 8.53 -18.28
C ALA A 36 -9.72 7.04 -17.93
N SER A 37 -8.49 6.52 -17.99
CA SER A 37 -8.19 5.18 -17.48
C SER A 37 -8.75 5.08 -16.07
N PRO A 38 -9.38 3.95 -15.71
CA PRO A 38 -9.80 3.77 -14.33
C PRO A 38 -8.59 3.96 -13.41
N PRO A 39 -8.82 4.47 -12.18
CA PRO A 39 -7.87 4.37 -11.10
C PRO A 39 -7.06 3.08 -11.08
N GLY A 40 -5.74 3.22 -11.04
CA GLY A 40 -4.85 2.14 -10.59
C GLY A 40 -4.64 2.23 -9.07
N PRO A 41 -4.21 1.12 -8.43
CA PRO A 41 -4.09 1.04 -6.97
C PRO A 41 -3.25 2.16 -6.36
N LEU A 42 -3.55 2.54 -5.13
CA LEU A 42 -2.67 3.39 -4.34
C LEU A 42 -1.60 2.52 -3.66
N VAL A 43 -0.42 2.45 -4.25
CA VAL A 43 0.71 1.71 -3.68
C VAL A 43 1.62 2.65 -2.89
N ILE A 44 1.97 2.23 -1.67
CA ILE A 44 2.86 2.92 -0.73
C ILE A 44 4.07 2.00 -0.51
N ASP A 45 5.17 2.32 -1.20
CA ASP A 45 6.38 1.50 -1.30
C ASP A 45 7.65 2.33 -0.99
N HIS A 46 8.84 1.81 -1.28
CA HIS A 46 10.11 2.52 -1.02
C HIS A 46 10.19 3.92 -1.68
N THR A 47 9.46 4.17 -2.77
CA THR A 47 9.46 5.45 -3.48
C THR A 47 8.65 6.54 -2.75
N THR A 48 7.94 6.17 -1.68
CA THR A 48 7.01 7.03 -0.93
C THR A 48 7.55 7.46 0.44
N THR A 49 8.87 7.41 0.63
CA THR A 49 9.52 7.70 1.92
C THR A 49 10.05 9.15 2.06
N ASP A 50 10.05 9.94 0.98
CA ASP A 50 10.50 11.34 1.01
C ASP A 50 9.40 12.30 1.49
N ILE A 51 9.21 12.37 2.80
CA ILE A 51 8.23 13.26 3.44
C ILE A 51 8.49 14.75 3.22
N SER A 52 9.69 15.16 2.75
CA SER A 52 9.96 16.57 2.45
C SER A 52 9.13 17.09 1.27
N ARG A 53 8.62 16.16 0.45
CA ARG A 53 7.75 16.47 -0.69
C ARG A 53 6.31 16.72 -0.31
N ILE A 54 5.89 16.36 0.91
CA ILE A 54 4.52 16.55 1.38
C ILE A 54 4.33 18.03 1.74
N PRO A 55 3.46 18.79 1.04
CA PRO A 55 3.17 20.16 1.42
C PRO A 55 2.52 20.24 2.80
N ASP A 56 2.82 21.29 3.58
CA ASP A 56 2.28 21.47 4.93
C ASP A 56 0.75 21.46 4.98
N SER A 57 0.08 21.94 3.92
CA SER A 57 -1.38 21.88 3.80
C SER A 57 -1.90 20.45 3.80
N TRP A 58 -1.21 19.52 3.16
CA TRP A 58 -1.59 18.12 3.11
C TRP A 58 -1.22 17.37 4.39
N LEU A 59 -0.16 17.78 5.10
CA LEU A 59 0.09 17.30 6.47
C LEU A 59 -1.04 17.73 7.41
N ALA A 60 -1.55 18.95 7.28
CA ALA A 60 -2.69 19.42 8.07
C ALA A 60 -3.98 18.63 7.80
N GLN A 61 -4.26 18.29 6.53
CA GLN A 61 -5.39 17.43 6.19
C GLN A 61 -5.19 15.98 6.65
N ALA A 62 -3.98 15.43 6.48
CA ALA A 62 -3.61 14.09 6.95
C ALA A 62 -3.85 13.90 8.46
N ARG A 63 -3.57 14.93 9.28
CA ARG A 63 -3.85 14.88 10.73
C ARG A 63 -5.34 14.82 11.10
N GLN A 64 -6.24 15.14 10.17
CA GLN A 64 -7.68 15.03 10.41
C GLN A 64 -8.22 13.61 10.19
N VAL A 65 -7.41 12.70 9.64
CA VAL A 65 -7.78 11.30 9.45
C VAL A 65 -7.89 10.59 10.81
N GLU A 66 -8.99 9.86 10.99
CA GLU A 66 -9.14 8.86 12.04
C GLU A 66 -8.76 7.50 11.48
N PHE A 67 -7.70 6.91 12.01
CA PHE A 67 -7.11 5.69 11.47
C PHE A 67 -7.22 4.54 12.46
N HIS A 68 -7.79 3.43 12.03
CA HIS A 68 -7.78 2.17 12.77
C HIS A 68 -6.57 1.35 12.33
N TYR A 69 -5.75 0.91 13.29
CA TYR A 69 -4.60 0.07 13.07
C TYR A 69 -4.64 -1.12 14.02
N ALA A 70 -4.45 -2.31 13.48
CA ALA A 70 -4.40 -3.53 14.27
C ALA A 70 -3.18 -4.33 13.81
N HIS A 71 -2.41 -4.90 14.73
CA HIS A 71 -1.17 -5.52 14.30
C HIS A 71 -0.66 -6.62 15.23
N THR A 72 0.21 -7.45 14.67
CA THR A 72 1.12 -8.31 15.43
C THR A 72 2.50 -7.63 15.53
N SER A 73 3.56 -8.34 15.93
CA SER A 73 4.83 -7.72 16.36
C SER A 73 5.47 -6.77 15.34
N HIS A 74 5.56 -7.13 14.06
CA HIS A 74 6.23 -6.29 13.06
C HIS A 74 5.49 -4.99 12.77
N GLY A 75 4.17 -4.95 12.96
CA GLY A 75 3.41 -3.71 12.80
C GLY A 75 3.77 -2.63 13.83
N GLY A 76 4.29 -3.03 14.99
CA GLY A 76 4.79 -2.11 16.01
C GLY A 76 5.93 -1.21 15.52
N GLN A 77 6.59 -1.57 14.41
CA GLN A 77 7.60 -0.71 13.78
C GLN A 77 7.00 0.59 13.23
N ILE A 78 5.74 0.55 12.75
CA ILE A 78 5.04 1.75 12.27
C ILE A 78 4.75 2.67 13.46
N THR A 79 4.14 2.15 14.53
CA THR A 79 3.79 2.98 15.70
C THR A 79 5.03 3.54 16.40
N ALA A 80 6.11 2.75 16.53
CA ALA A 80 7.40 3.22 17.04
C ALA A 80 8.02 4.33 16.17
N GLY A 81 8.02 4.14 14.84
CA GLY A 81 8.52 5.14 13.91
C GLY A 81 7.68 6.43 13.91
N LEU A 82 6.35 6.34 14.01
CA LEU A 82 5.45 7.49 14.09
C LEU A 82 5.68 8.27 15.39
N ALA A 83 5.79 7.58 16.52
CA ALA A 83 6.08 8.20 17.82
C ALA A 83 7.45 8.91 17.81
N TRP A 84 8.45 8.30 17.18
CA TRP A 84 9.76 8.91 16.99
C TRP A 84 9.69 10.16 16.10
N LEU A 85 9.03 10.08 14.94
CA LEU A 85 8.95 11.18 13.98
C LEU A 85 8.24 12.41 14.57
N ALA A 86 7.19 12.18 15.37
CA ALA A 86 6.48 13.24 16.10
C ALA A 86 7.38 13.99 17.10
N GLN A 87 8.42 13.35 17.65
CA GLN A 87 9.40 13.99 18.52
C GLN A 87 10.43 14.81 17.73
N GLN A 88 10.71 14.44 16.48
CA GLN A 88 11.65 15.17 15.62
C GLN A 88 11.02 16.42 15.01
N ASP A 89 9.74 16.34 14.64
CA ASP A 89 9.04 17.42 13.96
C ASP A 89 7.53 17.39 14.29
N ALA A 90 7.06 18.46 14.93
CA ALA A 90 5.68 18.60 15.41
C ALA A 90 4.63 18.57 14.28
N ARG A 91 5.02 18.78 13.01
CA ARG A 91 4.11 18.62 11.87
C ARG A 91 3.59 17.18 11.72
N TYR A 92 4.33 16.21 12.25
CA TYR A 92 4.00 14.79 12.23
C TYR A 92 3.44 14.29 13.57
N ALA A 93 2.82 15.18 14.34
CA ALA A 93 2.27 14.81 15.63
C ALA A 93 1.14 13.77 15.51
N VAL A 94 1.21 12.74 16.35
CA VAL A 94 0.27 11.61 16.41
C VAL A 94 -0.14 11.36 17.85
N THR A 95 -1.41 11.01 18.04
CA THR A 95 -1.94 10.41 19.27
C THR A 95 -2.31 8.97 18.98
N VAL A 96 -1.52 8.03 19.52
CA VAL A 96 -1.82 6.60 19.51
C VAL A 96 -2.65 6.27 20.75
N ARG A 97 -3.77 5.58 20.56
CA ARG A 97 -4.74 5.25 21.62
C ARG A 97 -5.25 3.82 21.48
N ASP A 98 -5.62 3.22 22.60
CA ASP A 98 -6.20 1.87 22.71
C ASP A 98 -7.73 1.89 22.91
N THR A 99 -8.36 3.04 22.67
CA THR A 99 -9.80 3.27 22.83
C THR A 99 -10.41 3.77 21.53
N LEU A 100 -11.71 3.52 21.31
CA LEU A 100 -12.45 3.92 20.08
C LEU A 100 -12.63 5.42 19.89
N LEU A 101 -12.69 6.20 20.96
CA LEU A 101 -12.78 7.66 20.92
C LEU A 101 -11.58 8.29 21.61
N PRO A 102 -11.06 9.43 21.12
CA PRO A 102 -10.01 10.16 21.81
C PRO A 102 -10.43 10.51 23.25
N PRO A 103 -9.57 10.28 24.26
CA PRO A 103 -9.83 10.74 25.62
C PRO A 103 -10.06 12.26 25.71
N PRO A 104 -10.81 12.75 26.72
CA PRO A 104 -10.94 14.19 26.94
C PRO A 104 -9.57 14.87 27.12
N GLY A 105 -9.34 15.95 26.36
CA GLY A 105 -8.08 16.70 26.37
C GLY A 105 -7.06 16.26 25.33
N THR A 106 -7.36 15.25 24.50
CA THR A 106 -6.54 14.90 23.33
C THR A 106 -6.40 16.11 22.41
N PRO A 107 -5.16 16.47 21.99
CA PRO A 107 -4.94 17.56 21.04
C PRO A 107 -5.68 17.34 19.71
N ALA A 108 -6.39 18.37 19.23
CA ALA A 108 -7.20 18.27 18.01
C ALA A 108 -6.36 18.24 16.71
N ASP A 109 -5.15 18.81 16.72
CA ASP A 109 -4.25 18.89 15.57
C ASP A 109 -3.17 17.80 15.60
N THR A 110 -3.58 16.56 15.88
CA THR A 110 -2.72 15.38 15.77
C THR A 110 -3.48 14.28 15.05
N LEU A 111 -2.76 13.49 14.25
CA LEU A 111 -3.29 12.24 13.72
C LEU A 111 -3.83 11.39 14.88
N GLN A 112 -5.06 10.89 14.75
CA GLN A 112 -5.65 10.01 15.74
C GLN A 112 -5.57 8.58 15.22
N LEU A 113 -4.75 7.76 15.88
CA LEU A 113 -4.55 6.37 15.53
C LEU A 113 -5.08 5.48 16.65
N TYR A 114 -6.13 4.71 16.36
CA TYR A 114 -6.62 3.67 17.23
C TYR A 114 -5.82 2.38 16.98
N ASP A 115 -5.01 1.97 17.95
CA ASP A 115 -4.17 0.78 17.94
C ASP A 115 -4.86 -0.33 18.74
N GLY A 116 -5.51 -1.27 18.05
CA GLY A 116 -6.29 -2.35 18.65
C GLY A 116 -7.47 -2.82 17.78
N ASN A 117 -8.37 -3.64 18.33
CA ASN A 117 -9.59 -4.09 17.62
C ASN A 117 -10.76 -4.43 18.56
N ASN A 118 -11.09 -3.51 19.45
CA ASN A 118 -12.08 -3.65 20.52
C ASN A 118 -11.86 -4.83 21.48
N TYR A 119 -10.62 -5.29 21.60
CA TYR A 119 -10.19 -6.16 22.70
C TYR A 119 -9.62 -5.27 23.80
N ASP A 120 -10.26 -5.26 24.97
CA ASP A 120 -9.93 -4.34 26.06
C ASP A 120 -8.46 -4.45 26.46
N GLY A 121 -7.70 -3.37 26.23
CA GLY A 121 -6.29 -3.26 26.61
C GLY A 121 -5.33 -4.10 25.78
N ASP A 122 -5.75 -4.60 24.61
CA ASP A 122 -4.92 -5.40 23.73
C ASP A 122 -4.67 -4.69 22.39
N SER A 123 -3.40 -4.36 22.12
CA SER A 123 -2.93 -3.86 20.83
C SER A 123 -2.24 -4.94 19.99
N TYR A 124 -2.04 -6.15 20.53
CA TYR A 124 -1.49 -7.29 19.82
C TYR A 124 -2.62 -8.12 19.18
N ILE A 125 -3.08 -7.67 18.01
CA ILE A 125 -4.25 -8.24 17.33
C ILE A 125 -3.82 -9.35 16.36
N THR A 126 -4.00 -10.62 16.75
CA THR A 126 -3.71 -11.79 15.90
C THR A 126 -4.72 -11.93 14.75
N PRO A 127 -4.47 -12.80 13.73
CA PRO A 127 -5.44 -13.05 12.67
C PRO A 127 -6.85 -13.40 13.19
N GLU A 128 -6.95 -14.22 14.24
CA GLU A 128 -8.19 -14.65 14.87
C GLU A 128 -8.94 -13.49 15.53
N MET A 129 -8.23 -12.44 15.94
CA MET A 129 -8.77 -11.25 16.56
C MET A 129 -9.11 -10.15 15.53
N TYR A 130 -8.96 -10.40 14.22
CA TYR A 130 -9.27 -9.41 13.19
C TYR A 130 -10.11 -9.95 12.03
N TRP A 131 -9.67 -11.00 11.33
CA TRP A 131 -10.30 -11.47 10.08
C TRP A 131 -10.58 -12.97 10.04
N ALA A 132 -9.77 -13.79 10.72
CA ALA A 132 -9.78 -15.24 10.53
C ALA A 132 -10.95 -15.92 11.24
N SER A 133 -11.27 -15.49 12.47
CA SER A 133 -12.36 -16.05 13.26
C SER A 133 -13.66 -15.25 13.14
N GLY A 134 -14.80 -15.85 13.52
CA GLY A 134 -16.07 -15.12 13.59
C GLY A 134 -16.01 -13.98 14.61
N ASP A 135 -15.41 -14.22 15.78
CA ASP A 135 -15.24 -13.24 16.85
C ASP A 135 -14.40 -12.04 16.38
N GLY A 136 -13.24 -12.29 15.78
CA GLY A 136 -12.39 -11.23 15.23
C GLY A 136 -13.09 -10.40 14.16
N ARG A 137 -13.88 -11.04 13.28
CA ARG A 137 -14.68 -10.32 12.28
C ARG A 137 -15.77 -9.46 12.92
N ASP A 138 -16.45 -9.95 13.95
CA ASP A 138 -17.46 -9.19 14.69
C ASP A 138 -16.83 -7.98 15.41
N HIS A 139 -15.61 -8.15 15.95
CA HIS A 139 -14.82 -7.08 16.54
C HIS A 139 -14.44 -6.01 15.50
N THR A 140 -13.89 -6.39 14.35
CA THR A 140 -13.56 -5.46 13.26
C THR A 140 -14.82 -4.74 12.74
N ALA A 141 -15.93 -5.46 12.58
CA ALA A 141 -17.20 -4.87 12.20
C ALA A 141 -17.72 -3.87 13.24
N SER A 142 -17.49 -4.12 14.54
CA SER A 142 -17.87 -3.19 15.60
C SER A 142 -17.06 -1.89 15.59
N VAL A 143 -15.78 -1.94 15.19
CA VAL A 143 -14.94 -0.74 14.97
C VAL A 143 -15.50 0.07 13.79
N ALA A 144 -15.76 -0.60 12.66
CA ALA A 144 -16.30 0.05 11.46
C ALA A 144 -17.70 0.66 11.72
N ALA A 145 -18.54 -0.02 12.49
CA ALA A 145 -19.89 0.44 12.85
C ALA A 145 -19.92 1.73 13.68
N THR A 146 -18.79 2.16 14.27
CA THR A 146 -18.71 3.46 14.95
C THR A 146 -18.86 4.64 13.99
N GLY A 147 -18.52 4.46 12.71
CA GLY A 147 -18.47 5.53 11.72
C GLY A 147 -17.38 6.58 11.99
N VAL A 148 -16.48 6.34 12.95
CA VAL A 148 -15.40 7.26 13.32
C VAL A 148 -14.23 7.15 12.36
N PHE A 149 -13.86 5.93 11.98
CA PHE A 149 -12.65 5.65 11.22
C PHE A 149 -12.94 5.59 9.71
N SER A 150 -12.09 6.27 8.93
CA SER A 150 -12.18 6.22 7.45
C SER A 150 -11.34 5.09 6.87
N TYR A 151 -10.33 4.62 7.62
CA TYR A 151 -9.39 3.61 7.16
C TYR A 151 -9.10 2.60 8.27
N SER A 152 -8.97 1.33 7.90
CA SER A 152 -8.33 0.31 8.74
C SER A 152 -7.16 -0.31 8.01
N MET A 153 -6.10 -0.67 8.75
CA MET A 153 -5.01 -1.50 8.25
C MET A 153 -4.67 -2.57 9.28
N TRP A 154 -4.44 -3.80 8.81
CA TRP A 154 -3.96 -4.89 9.67
C TRP A 154 -2.59 -5.41 9.23
N SER A 155 -1.70 -5.65 10.19
CA SER A 155 -0.31 -6.05 9.92
C SER A 155 0.03 -7.46 10.37
N TRP A 156 0.65 -8.20 9.44
CA TRP A 156 1.31 -9.48 9.69
C TRP A 156 2.57 -9.35 10.57
N CYS A 157 3.01 -10.50 11.07
CA CYS A 157 4.35 -10.84 11.55
C CYS A 157 4.87 -11.90 10.54
N GLY A 158 5.43 -13.02 11.00
CA GLY A 158 5.94 -14.10 10.14
C GLY A 158 4.87 -15.00 9.52
N GLN A 159 3.57 -14.77 9.74
CA GLN A 159 2.52 -15.66 9.21
C GLN A 159 2.58 -15.77 7.69
N GLN A 160 2.96 -14.71 6.98
CA GLN A 160 3.07 -14.75 5.52
C GLN A 160 4.16 -15.69 4.99
N SER A 161 5.15 -16.03 5.82
CA SER A 161 6.21 -16.98 5.46
C SER A 161 5.74 -18.44 5.42
N ASP A 162 4.59 -18.75 6.05
CA ASP A 162 4.05 -20.11 6.15
C ASP A 162 2.63 -20.25 5.58
N ASN A 163 1.89 -19.14 5.43
CA ASN A 163 0.50 -19.15 4.98
C ASN A 163 0.33 -19.90 3.65
N SER A 164 -0.70 -20.74 3.60
CA SER A 164 -1.14 -21.35 2.35
C SER A 164 -1.81 -20.31 1.45
N VAL A 165 -1.87 -20.56 0.14
CA VAL A 165 -2.65 -19.73 -0.80
C VAL A 165 -4.11 -19.60 -0.36
N ALA A 166 -4.71 -20.67 0.19
CA ALA A 166 -6.08 -20.65 0.68
C ALA A 166 -6.26 -19.68 1.85
N THR A 167 -5.31 -19.66 2.79
CA THR A 167 -5.31 -18.74 3.94
C THR A 167 -5.19 -17.27 3.50
N VAL A 168 -4.33 -16.99 2.52
CA VAL A 168 -4.21 -15.64 1.94
C VAL A 168 -5.52 -15.23 1.25
N GLN A 169 -6.17 -16.15 0.52
CA GLN A 169 -7.45 -15.88 -0.11
C GLN A 169 -8.58 -15.65 0.92
N GLU A 170 -8.59 -16.39 2.03
CA GLU A 170 -9.55 -16.16 3.12
C GLU A 170 -9.39 -14.76 3.72
N TYR A 171 -8.15 -14.29 3.89
CA TYR A 171 -7.87 -12.91 4.31
C TYR A 171 -8.41 -11.89 3.31
N LEU A 172 -8.07 -12.01 2.02
CA LEU A 172 -8.52 -11.09 0.98
C LEU A 172 -10.06 -11.05 0.91
N ASN A 173 -10.71 -12.22 0.93
CA ASN A 173 -12.17 -12.32 0.95
C ASN A 173 -12.79 -11.63 2.19
N ALA A 174 -12.12 -11.66 3.34
CA ALA A 174 -12.60 -10.98 4.55
C ALA A 174 -12.47 -9.45 4.41
N ILE A 175 -11.36 -8.97 3.83
CA ILE A 175 -11.16 -7.55 3.53
C ILE A 175 -12.24 -7.05 2.57
N ASP A 176 -12.50 -7.76 1.47
CA ASP A 176 -13.55 -7.41 0.49
C ASP A 176 -14.94 -7.36 1.16
N GLN A 177 -15.23 -8.31 2.05
CA GLN A 177 -16.48 -8.33 2.81
C GLN A 177 -16.61 -7.14 3.76
N PHE A 178 -15.52 -6.73 4.41
CA PHE A 178 -15.54 -5.55 5.26
C PHE A 178 -15.78 -4.28 4.47
N GLU A 179 -15.12 -4.10 3.32
CA GLU A 179 -15.34 -2.93 2.45
C GLU A 179 -16.76 -2.89 1.91
N ALA A 180 -17.27 -4.03 1.43
CA ALA A 180 -18.64 -4.13 0.92
C ALA A 180 -19.71 -3.83 1.99
N ALA A 181 -19.44 -4.20 3.24
CA ALA A 181 -20.34 -3.94 4.36
C ALA A 181 -20.24 -2.50 4.91
N ASN A 182 -19.12 -1.81 4.68
CA ASN A 182 -18.81 -0.50 5.28
C ASN A 182 -18.38 0.51 4.22
N PRO A 183 -19.30 1.03 3.37
CA PRO A 183 -18.94 1.92 2.25
C PRO A 183 -18.30 3.26 2.65
N GLY A 184 -18.34 3.62 3.94
CA GLY A 184 -17.67 4.81 4.49
C GLY A 184 -16.25 4.55 5.01
N MET A 185 -15.75 3.31 4.91
CA MET A 185 -14.46 2.89 5.44
C MET A 185 -13.72 2.03 4.42
N ARG A 186 -12.41 2.27 4.28
CA ARG A 186 -11.53 1.51 3.38
C ARG A 186 -10.55 0.66 4.18
N PHE A 187 -10.20 -0.50 3.66
CA PHE A 187 -9.34 -1.46 4.31
C PHE A 187 -8.05 -1.61 3.50
N ILE A 188 -6.94 -1.22 4.12
CA ILE A 188 -5.63 -1.14 3.49
C ILE A 188 -4.96 -2.51 3.59
N LEU A 189 -4.55 -3.04 2.45
CA LEU A 189 -3.72 -4.24 2.38
C LEU A 189 -2.30 -3.88 2.79
N MET A 190 -1.63 -4.78 3.50
CA MET A 190 -0.22 -4.64 3.85
C MET A 190 0.51 -5.95 3.55
N THR A 191 1.65 -5.91 2.88
CA THR A 191 2.47 -7.12 2.68
C THR A 191 3.09 -7.59 4.00
N GLY A 192 3.55 -8.85 4.06
CA GLY A 192 4.39 -9.31 5.17
C GLY A 192 5.76 -8.62 5.21
N HIS A 193 6.52 -8.82 6.29
CA HIS A 193 7.92 -8.40 6.36
C HIS A 193 8.82 -9.35 5.55
N SER A 194 9.99 -8.87 5.15
CA SER A 194 11.06 -9.64 4.55
C SER A 194 11.78 -10.46 5.62
N ASP A 195 12.04 -11.73 5.33
CA ASP A 195 12.66 -12.69 6.26
C ASP A 195 13.94 -13.32 5.69
N GLY A 196 14.50 -12.75 4.62
CA GLY A 196 15.69 -13.26 3.94
C GLY A 196 15.42 -14.42 2.99
N ALA A 197 14.18 -14.92 2.89
CA ALA A 197 13.80 -15.90 1.88
C ALA A 197 13.78 -15.24 0.49
N SER A 198 14.92 -15.28 -0.21
CA SER A 198 15.06 -14.72 -1.55
C SER A 198 14.53 -15.67 -2.64
N GLY A 199 13.74 -15.15 -3.57
CA GLY A 199 13.35 -15.84 -4.81
C GLY A 199 11.84 -15.79 -5.10
N ALA A 200 11.50 -15.73 -6.39
CA ALA A 200 10.11 -15.70 -6.90
C ALA A 200 9.26 -16.91 -6.46
N GLU A 201 9.91 -17.96 -5.95
CA GLU A 201 9.30 -19.23 -5.53
C GLU A 201 9.16 -19.36 -4.00
N SER A 202 9.62 -18.38 -3.21
CA SER A 202 9.45 -18.43 -1.75
C SER A 202 7.98 -18.25 -1.37
N VAL A 203 7.56 -18.89 -0.27
CA VAL A 203 6.18 -18.79 0.25
C VAL A 203 5.82 -17.33 0.55
N LEU A 204 6.74 -16.60 1.20
CA LEU A 204 6.58 -15.18 1.49
C LEU A 204 6.40 -14.35 0.21
N GLN A 205 7.29 -14.50 -0.78
CA GLN A 205 7.20 -13.74 -2.03
C GLN A 205 5.88 -14.01 -2.75
N ARG A 206 5.52 -15.29 -2.90
CA ARG A 206 4.24 -15.70 -3.49
C ARG A 206 3.08 -15.04 -2.77
N ASN A 207 3.07 -15.06 -1.44
CA ASN A 207 1.95 -14.52 -0.66
C ASN A 207 1.88 -12.99 -0.73
N ASN A 208 3.01 -12.29 -0.71
CA ASN A 208 3.06 -10.84 -0.95
C ASN A 208 2.59 -10.48 -2.36
N ASP A 209 2.92 -11.29 -3.36
CA ASP A 209 2.48 -11.09 -4.75
C ASP A 209 0.98 -11.33 -4.93
N LEU A 210 0.36 -12.21 -4.14
CA LEU A 210 -1.10 -12.35 -4.10
C LEU A 210 -1.77 -11.04 -3.62
N LEU A 211 -1.24 -10.41 -2.56
CA LEU A 211 -1.74 -9.12 -2.07
C LEU A 211 -1.55 -8.00 -3.11
N ARG A 212 -0.37 -7.91 -3.72
CA ARG A 212 -0.08 -6.94 -4.80
C ARG A 212 -1.01 -7.10 -5.99
N THR A 213 -1.26 -8.35 -6.37
CA THR A 213 -2.15 -8.68 -7.49
C THR A 213 -3.59 -8.28 -7.17
N HIS A 214 -4.08 -8.61 -5.97
CA HIS A 214 -5.42 -8.23 -5.52
C HIS A 214 -5.60 -6.72 -5.54
N ALA A 215 -4.65 -5.99 -4.92
CA ALA A 215 -4.70 -4.52 -4.90
C ALA A 215 -4.77 -3.92 -6.31
N ALA A 216 -3.98 -4.44 -7.25
CA ALA A 216 -3.97 -3.97 -8.63
C ALA A 216 -5.26 -4.29 -9.40
N GLN A 217 -5.94 -5.39 -9.08
CA GLN A 217 -7.19 -5.79 -9.73
C GLN A 217 -8.38 -4.99 -9.22
N ASP A 218 -8.43 -4.74 -7.91
CA ASP A 218 -9.60 -4.16 -7.23
C ASP A 218 -9.41 -2.67 -6.89
N ASN A 219 -8.27 -2.10 -7.29
CA ASN A 219 -7.92 -0.70 -7.05
C ASN A 219 -7.89 -0.36 -5.55
N ASP A 220 -7.20 -1.22 -4.78
CA ASP A 220 -7.04 -1.04 -3.35
C ASP A 220 -5.86 -0.14 -2.99
N ILE A 221 -5.78 0.15 -1.70
CA ILE A 221 -4.63 0.78 -1.08
C ILE A 221 -3.72 -0.34 -0.56
N LEU A 222 -2.46 -0.32 -0.95
CA LEU A 222 -1.44 -1.28 -0.53
C LEU A 222 -0.28 -0.57 0.16
N PHE A 223 -0.02 -0.92 1.41
CA PHE A 223 1.21 -0.60 2.12
C PHE A 223 2.24 -1.74 1.92
N ASP A 224 3.17 -1.56 0.98
CA ASP A 224 4.15 -2.59 0.62
C ASP A 224 5.35 -2.58 1.58
N PHE A 225 5.10 -3.11 2.76
CA PHE A 225 6.06 -3.22 3.85
C PHE A 225 7.33 -3.99 3.47
N ALA A 226 7.20 -5.04 2.65
CA ALA A 226 8.32 -5.85 2.18
C ALA A 226 9.18 -5.08 1.18
N ASP A 227 8.55 -4.29 0.31
CA ASP A 227 9.26 -3.45 -0.64
C ASP A 227 10.10 -2.38 0.08
N ILE A 228 9.53 -1.67 1.06
CA ILE A 228 10.27 -0.68 1.87
C ILE A 228 11.53 -1.28 2.52
N GLU A 229 11.50 -2.55 2.93
CA GLU A 229 12.65 -3.22 3.55
C GLU A 229 13.71 -3.68 2.55
N ARG A 230 13.35 -3.83 1.28
CA ARG A 230 14.20 -4.35 0.22
C ARG A 230 14.92 -3.28 -0.58
N TYR A 231 14.60 -2.01 -0.37
CA TYR A 231 15.25 -0.91 -1.06
C TYR A 231 15.87 0.06 -0.07
N ASP A 232 17.13 0.44 -0.32
CA ASP A 232 17.70 1.59 0.37
C ASP A 232 17.09 2.91 -0.16
N PRO A 233 17.31 4.05 0.52
CA PRO A 233 16.79 5.34 0.05
C PRO A 233 17.36 5.82 -1.30
N ALA A 234 18.42 5.19 -1.83
CA ALA A 234 18.92 5.45 -3.19
C ALA A 234 18.23 4.57 -4.25
N GLY A 235 17.36 3.64 -3.86
CA GLY A 235 16.65 2.71 -4.75
C GLY A 235 17.46 1.46 -5.11
N ASN A 236 18.52 1.14 -4.38
CA ASN A 236 19.23 -0.14 -4.59
C ASN A 236 18.43 -1.29 -3.97
N TYR A 237 18.26 -2.37 -4.73
CA TYR A 237 17.51 -3.55 -4.31
C TYR A 237 18.37 -4.58 -3.56
N TYR A 238 17.84 -5.12 -2.46
CA TYR A 238 18.44 -6.13 -1.60
C TYR A 238 17.56 -7.37 -1.51
N ALA A 239 17.89 -8.40 -2.31
CA ALA A 239 17.09 -9.61 -2.42
C ALA A 239 17.04 -10.46 -1.14
N ASP A 240 18.05 -10.31 -0.27
CA ASP A 240 18.23 -11.02 1.00
C ASP A 240 17.86 -10.16 2.21
N ALA A 241 17.16 -9.03 1.99
CA ALA A 241 16.63 -8.22 3.08
C ALA A 241 15.81 -9.08 4.04
N ASN A 242 15.97 -8.78 5.33
CA ASN A 242 15.37 -9.51 6.43
C ASN A 242 15.20 -8.56 7.63
N ASP A 243 14.68 -9.08 8.73
CA ASP A 243 14.48 -8.36 9.99
C ASP A 243 15.70 -7.57 10.49
N TYR A 244 16.94 -7.94 10.12
CA TYR A 244 18.13 -7.21 10.57
C TYR A 244 18.48 -6.00 9.70
N CYS A 245 17.77 -5.77 8.59
CA CYS A 245 18.12 -4.77 7.59
C CYS A 245 19.60 -4.84 7.18
N VAL A 246 19.96 -5.86 6.38
CA VAL A 246 21.35 -6.17 6.00
C VAL A 246 22.13 -5.01 5.37
N TRP A 247 21.44 -3.99 4.87
CA TRP A 247 22.02 -2.81 4.22
C TRP A 247 22.04 -1.55 5.11
N CYS A 248 21.29 -1.52 6.20
CA CYS A 248 21.12 -0.33 7.02
C CYS A 248 22.42 0.16 7.67
N ASP A 249 23.25 -0.74 8.21
CA ASP A 249 24.51 -0.35 8.87
C ASP A 249 25.48 0.34 7.90
N GLN A 250 25.59 -0.20 6.68
CA GLN A 250 26.41 0.39 5.64
C GLN A 250 25.81 1.74 5.20
N TRP A 251 24.50 1.81 5.00
CA TRP A 251 23.81 3.06 4.69
C TRP A 251 24.12 4.14 5.74
N CYS A 252 23.99 3.83 7.02
CA CYS A 252 24.25 4.78 8.09
C CYS A 252 25.73 5.18 8.22
N THR A 253 26.65 4.30 7.85
CA THR A 253 28.07 4.62 7.76
C THR A 253 28.34 5.66 6.67
N ASP A 254 27.70 5.50 5.50
CA ASP A 254 27.89 6.38 4.35
C ASP A 254 27.03 7.67 4.45
N HIS A 255 25.91 7.60 5.17
CA HIS A 255 24.89 8.66 5.32
C HIS A 255 24.59 8.99 6.80
N PRO A 256 25.58 9.40 7.61
CA PRO A 256 25.41 9.56 9.06
C PRO A 256 24.36 10.60 9.45
N ALA A 257 24.12 11.61 8.61
CA ALA A 257 23.08 12.62 8.86
C ALA A 257 21.67 12.05 8.76
N GLU A 258 21.45 11.07 7.89
CA GLU A 258 20.14 10.44 7.70
C GLU A 258 19.81 9.45 8.82
N CYS A 259 20.85 8.92 9.47
CA CYS A 259 20.75 8.01 10.61
C CYS A 259 20.96 8.70 11.96
N ALA A 260 20.95 10.03 12.00
CA ALA A 260 21.02 10.76 13.25
C ALA A 260 19.74 10.51 14.08
N SER A 261 19.94 10.18 15.35
CA SER A 261 18.86 10.01 16.33
C SER A 261 17.79 9.00 15.92
N LEU A 262 18.14 7.92 15.20
CA LEU A 262 17.18 6.88 14.84
C LEU A 262 16.44 6.32 16.07
N PRO A 263 15.19 5.85 15.93
CA PRO A 263 14.45 5.24 17.03
C PRO A 263 15.24 4.07 17.60
N GLU A 264 15.57 4.15 18.89
CA GLU A 264 16.14 3.03 19.64
C GLU A 264 15.05 1.96 19.83
N GLY A 265 15.39 0.69 19.55
CA GLY A 265 14.46 -0.42 19.77
C GLY A 265 13.20 -0.32 18.92
N CYS A 266 13.35 -0.34 17.60
CA CYS A 266 12.28 -0.51 16.61
C CYS A 266 11.50 -1.81 16.88
N PHE A 267 10.56 -1.72 17.84
CA PHE A 267 9.74 -2.73 18.52
C PHE A 267 10.43 -4.07 18.89
N ASP A 268 10.51 -4.32 20.21
CA ASP A 268 11.00 -5.55 20.89
C ASP A 268 12.49 -5.93 20.71
N ASN A 269 13.38 -4.94 20.63
CA ASN A 269 14.86 -5.06 20.70
C ASN A 269 15.55 -6.03 19.71
N HIS A 270 14.81 -6.70 18.81
CA HIS A 270 15.34 -7.82 18.01
C HIS A 270 14.85 -7.90 16.55
N HIS A 271 14.01 -6.99 16.07
CA HIS A 271 13.26 -7.22 14.81
C HIS A 271 13.39 -6.16 13.70
N ALA A 272 14.12 -5.06 13.91
CA ALA A 272 14.46 -4.10 12.84
C ALA A 272 15.53 -3.09 13.25
N HIS A 273 16.38 -2.71 12.30
CA HIS A 273 17.22 -1.52 12.42
C HIS A 273 16.34 -0.25 12.44
N GLY A 274 16.66 0.75 13.28
CA GLY A 274 15.83 1.95 13.47
C GLY A 274 15.54 2.75 12.21
N LEU A 275 16.40 2.63 11.19
CA LEU A 275 16.17 3.20 9.86
C LEU A 275 14.89 2.68 9.20
N LEU A 276 14.55 1.40 9.35
CA LEU A 276 13.31 0.85 8.79
C LEU A 276 12.07 1.43 9.48
N CYS A 277 12.08 1.59 10.80
CA CYS A 277 11.00 2.29 11.52
C CYS A 277 10.80 3.71 10.98
N LYS A 278 11.91 4.46 10.78
CA LYS A 278 11.88 5.80 10.20
C LYS A 278 11.23 5.77 8.81
N LEU A 279 11.70 4.90 7.91
CA LEU A 279 11.20 4.82 6.53
C LEU A 279 9.72 4.43 6.47
N LYS A 280 9.29 3.48 7.31
CA LYS A 280 7.89 3.05 7.38
C LYS A 280 6.98 4.14 7.93
N ALA A 281 7.42 4.89 8.95
CA ALA A 281 6.68 6.05 9.43
C ALA A 281 6.57 7.16 8.37
N GLN A 282 7.64 7.39 7.62
CA GLN A 282 7.66 8.32 6.50
C GLN A 282 6.67 7.91 5.40
N ALA A 283 6.70 6.64 4.99
CA ALA A 283 5.76 6.08 4.03
C ALA A 283 4.31 6.14 4.54
N PHE A 284 4.09 5.94 5.84
CA PHE A 284 2.76 6.07 6.45
C PHE A 284 2.22 7.50 6.36
N TRP A 285 3.06 8.51 6.61
CA TRP A 285 2.64 9.92 6.42
C TRP A 285 2.41 10.27 4.95
N TRP A 286 3.20 9.72 4.04
CA TRP A 286 2.92 9.85 2.61
C TRP A 286 1.57 9.25 2.26
N MET A 287 1.26 8.04 2.75
CA MET A 287 -0.04 7.41 2.59
C MET A 287 -1.15 8.32 3.09
N LEU A 288 -1.07 8.81 4.33
CA LEU A 288 -2.10 9.70 4.89
C LEU A 288 -2.29 10.97 4.06
N ALA A 289 -1.21 11.58 3.55
CA ALA A 289 -1.32 12.74 2.68
C ALA A 289 -2.06 12.40 1.38
N ARG A 290 -1.76 11.24 0.76
CA ARG A 290 -2.49 10.74 -0.42
C ARG A 290 -3.97 10.49 -0.08
N LEU A 291 -4.26 9.84 1.04
CA LEU A 291 -5.63 9.57 1.51
C LEU A 291 -6.41 10.85 1.83
N ALA A 292 -5.71 11.91 2.23
CA ALA A 292 -6.29 13.23 2.45
C ALA A 292 -6.56 14.01 1.15
N GLY A 293 -6.09 13.53 -0.01
CA GLY A 293 -6.33 14.12 -1.33
C GLY A 293 -5.08 14.67 -2.04
N TRP A 294 -3.88 14.51 -1.47
CA TRP A 294 -2.65 14.92 -2.14
C TRP A 294 -2.40 14.07 -3.39
N ASP A 295 -2.06 14.74 -4.49
CA ASP A 295 -1.76 14.11 -5.79
C ASP A 295 -0.41 13.36 -5.84
N GLY A 296 0.39 13.40 -4.77
CA GLY A 296 1.74 12.81 -4.75
C GLY A 296 2.78 13.61 -5.55
N GLY A 297 2.48 14.87 -5.88
CA GLY A 297 3.28 15.71 -6.76
C GLY A 297 3.12 15.35 -8.24
N GLN A 298 1.99 14.74 -8.62
CA GLN A 298 1.62 14.40 -10.00
C GLN A 298 0.34 15.17 -10.39
N PRO A 299 0.47 16.42 -10.88
CA PRO A 299 -0.67 17.33 -11.08
C PRO A 299 -1.67 16.90 -12.17
N ASP A 300 -1.32 15.91 -12.99
CA ASP A 300 -2.15 15.41 -14.09
C ASP A 300 -2.95 14.13 -13.74
N LEU A 301 -2.89 13.66 -12.48
CA LEU A 301 -3.78 12.59 -12.03
C LEU A 301 -5.20 13.17 -11.86
N PRO A 302 -6.23 12.62 -12.55
CA PRO A 302 -7.58 13.12 -12.41
C PRO A 302 -8.02 13.07 -10.93
N GLU A 303 -8.73 14.11 -10.50
CA GLU A 303 -9.31 14.33 -9.16
C GLU A 303 -10.20 13.16 -8.67
N ALA A 304 -10.42 12.14 -9.50
CA ALA A 304 -11.30 11.00 -9.30
C ALA A 304 -10.62 9.76 -8.67
N LEU A 305 -9.53 9.91 -7.90
CA LEU A 305 -8.83 8.77 -7.29
C LEU A 305 -8.62 8.78 -5.79
N TYR A 306 -9.24 9.71 -5.08
CA TYR A 306 -9.15 9.72 -3.63
C TYR A 306 -10.55 9.45 -3.10
N LEU A 307 -10.75 8.21 -2.68
CA LEU A 307 -11.94 7.73 -1.98
C LEU A 307 -12.33 8.79 -0.96
N PRO A 308 -13.64 9.08 -0.79
CA PRO A 308 -14.08 10.23 0.01
C PRO A 308 -13.33 10.18 1.32
N THR A 309 -12.41 11.13 1.51
CA THR A 309 -11.87 11.41 2.83
C THR A 309 -13.12 11.69 3.63
N VAL A 310 -13.52 10.78 4.52
CA VAL A 310 -14.65 11.03 5.42
C VAL A 310 -14.08 12.03 6.42
N THR A 311 -14.06 13.30 6.00
CA THR A 311 -13.68 14.41 6.85
C THR A 311 -14.62 14.38 8.04
N ARG A 312 -14.06 14.49 9.25
CA ARG A 312 -14.85 14.61 10.49
C ARG A 312 -15.98 15.64 10.28
N PRO A 313 -17.22 15.35 10.73
CA PRO A 313 -18.29 16.35 10.73
C PRO A 313 -17.91 17.60 11.54
#